data_AF-A0A449AWS2-F1
#
_entry.id   AF-A0A449AWS2-F1
#
_cell.length_a   1.000
_cell.length_b   1.000
_cell.length_c   1.000
_cell.angle_alpha   90.00
_cell.angle_beta   90.00
_cell.angle_gamma   90.00
#
_symmetry.space_group_name_H-M   'P 1'
#
loop_
_entity.id
_entity.type
_entity.pdbx_description
1 polymer ?
#
loop_
_entity_poly.entity_id
_entity_poly.type
_entity_poly.pdbx_seq_one_letter_code
_entity_poly.pdbx_strand_id
1 'polypeptide(L)'
;MYIKYEDIKNNNDGINSYTTDPYSIHQILIQIIKNTLKDQINIDLYNTLIQNNYSSASTYQLVLDQYALNLGLLLQKHSYLGSNVKIKLEWQKFQKSSDQNEVISVMKELFQLFNLKGRTKDILVFVEDFNLFNNEQLETISKMNFLIEPVNGCDLPS
;
A
#
# COMPACT_ATOMS: atom_id res chain seq x y z
N MET A 1 9.66 -9.51 12.65
CA MET A 1 8.99 -8.91 13.83
C MET A 1 7.49 -8.97 13.62
N TYR A 2 6.72 -9.41 14.61
CA TYR A 2 5.26 -9.33 14.54
C TYR A 2 4.78 -8.03 15.16
N ILE A 3 3.92 -7.31 14.45
CA ILE A 3 3.41 -6.01 14.87
C ILE A 3 1.90 -5.97 14.67
N LYS A 4 1.15 -5.33 15.57
CA LYS A 4 -0.28 -5.12 15.37
C LYS A 4 -0.52 -3.87 14.54
N TYR A 5 -1.62 -3.83 13.81
CA TYR A 5 -2.04 -2.60 13.16
C TYR A 5 -2.16 -1.43 14.15
N GLU A 6 -2.75 -1.68 15.33
CA GLU A 6 -2.87 -0.68 16.39
C GLU A 6 -1.52 -0.12 16.86
N ASP A 7 -0.45 -0.92 16.85
CA ASP A 7 0.89 -0.44 17.20
C ASP A 7 1.42 0.55 16.15
N ILE A 8 1.14 0.30 14.87
CA ILE A 8 1.46 1.22 13.77
C ILE A 8 0.67 2.52 13.91
N LYS A 9 -0.65 2.40 14.11
CA LYS A 9 -1.58 3.53 14.23
C LYS A 9 -1.21 4.46 15.37
N ASN A 10 -0.89 3.88 16.54
CA ASN A 10 -0.50 4.65 17.72
C ASN A 10 1.00 4.99 17.75
N ASN A 11 1.77 4.55 16.75
CA ASN A 11 3.23 4.69 16.69
C ASN A 11 3.93 4.17 17.96
N ASN A 12 3.45 3.06 18.50
CA ASN A 12 4.04 2.42 19.67
C ASN A 12 5.51 2.07 19.40
N ASP A 13 6.37 2.32 20.39
CA ASP A 13 7.83 2.13 20.31
C ASP A 13 8.51 2.84 19.12
N GLY A 14 7.88 3.87 18.56
CA GLY A 14 8.42 4.60 17.41
C GLY A 14 8.47 3.79 16.12
N ILE A 15 7.63 2.75 15.98
CA ILE A 15 7.61 1.81 14.85
C ILE A 15 7.54 2.48 13.48
N ASN A 16 6.92 3.65 13.38
CA ASN A 16 6.82 4.40 12.12
C ASN A 16 8.13 5.05 11.65
N SER A 17 9.17 4.96 12.47
CA SER A 17 10.53 5.40 12.15
C SER A 17 11.42 4.25 11.66
N TYR A 18 10.97 2.99 11.76
CA TYR A 18 11.77 1.85 11.34
C TYR A 18 11.88 1.77 9.82
N THR A 19 13.09 1.47 9.36
CA THR A 19 13.32 1.11 7.97
C THR A 19 12.93 -0.35 7.77
N THR A 20 11.85 -0.58 7.04
CA THR A 20 11.27 -1.91 6.82
C THR A 20 11.46 -2.35 5.38
N ASP A 21 11.56 -3.66 5.16
CA ASP A 21 11.66 -4.21 3.81
C ASP A 21 10.41 -3.83 2.98
N PRO A 22 10.56 -3.23 1.77
CA PRO A 22 9.43 -2.95 0.88
C PRO A 22 8.61 -4.20 0.56
N TYR A 23 9.21 -5.38 0.47
CA TYR A 23 8.50 -6.66 0.34
C TYR A 23 7.55 -6.92 1.51
N SER A 24 7.98 -6.68 2.74
CA SER A 24 7.11 -6.82 3.92
C SER A 24 5.90 -5.91 3.83
N ILE A 25 6.09 -4.63 3.47
CA ILE A 25 4.97 -3.68 3.33
C ILE A 25 4.02 -4.09 2.21
N HIS A 26 4.54 -4.52 1.06
CA HIS A 26 3.73 -5.03 -0.05
C HIS A 26 2.90 -6.25 0.37
N GLN A 27 3.48 -7.21 1.09
CA GLN A 27 2.75 -8.37 1.62
C GLN A 27 1.65 -7.97 2.60
N ILE A 28 1.88 -6.94 3.41
CA ILE A 28 0.86 -6.44 4.34
C ILE A 28 -0.33 -5.83 3.59
N LEU A 29 -0.09 -5.02 2.56
CA LEU A 29 -1.18 -4.48 1.75
C LEU A 29 -2.00 -5.60 1.11
N ILE A 30 -1.33 -6.63 0.56
CA ILE A 30 -1.98 -7.84 0.04
C ILE A 30 -2.81 -8.54 1.11
N GLN A 31 -2.27 -8.71 2.31
CA GLN A 31 -2.97 -9.35 3.43
C GLN A 31 -4.23 -8.57 3.81
N ILE A 32 -4.16 -7.24 3.88
CA ILE A 32 -5.33 -6.39 4.15
C ILE A 32 -6.39 -6.61 3.07
N ILE A 33 -6.01 -6.52 1.79
CA ILE A 33 -6.95 -6.70 0.66
C ILE A 33 -7.62 -8.08 0.71
N LYS A 34 -6.84 -9.15 0.93
CA LYS A 34 -7.34 -10.54 1.00
C LYS A 34 -8.42 -10.74 2.07
N ASN A 35 -8.31 -10.05 3.20
CA ASN A 35 -9.19 -10.25 4.34
C ASN A 35 -10.34 -9.24 4.41
N THR A 36 -10.39 -8.26 3.52
CA THR A 36 -11.39 -7.18 3.60
C THR A 36 -12.13 -6.91 2.29
N LEU A 37 -11.49 -6.98 1.13
CA LEU A 37 -12.06 -6.44 -0.12
C LEU A 37 -12.56 -7.48 -1.12
N LYS A 38 -12.45 -8.78 -0.83
CA LYS A 38 -12.74 -9.87 -1.78
C LYS A 38 -14.09 -9.74 -2.48
N ASP A 39 -15.13 -9.37 -1.74
CA ASP A 39 -16.51 -9.32 -2.25
C ASP A 39 -16.95 -7.91 -2.71
N GLN A 40 -16.05 -6.92 -2.66
CA GLN A 40 -16.36 -5.51 -2.96
C GLN A 40 -15.72 -4.99 -4.25
N ILE A 41 -14.73 -5.71 -4.78
CA ILE A 41 -14.00 -5.29 -5.97
C ILE A 41 -14.14 -6.34 -7.07
N ASN A 42 -13.99 -5.91 -8.33
CA ASN A 42 -14.04 -6.82 -9.47
C ASN A 42 -13.01 -7.96 -9.29
N ILE A 43 -13.42 -9.19 -9.60
CA ILE A 43 -12.62 -10.39 -9.34
C ILE A 43 -11.27 -10.40 -10.06
N ASP A 44 -11.19 -9.84 -11.26
CA ASP A 44 -9.94 -9.77 -12.03
C ASP A 44 -8.97 -8.80 -11.34
N LEU A 45 -9.46 -7.62 -10.94
CA LEU A 45 -8.68 -6.65 -10.17
C LEU A 45 -8.28 -7.19 -8.79
N TYR A 46 -9.17 -7.93 -8.12
CA TYR A 46 -8.85 -8.60 -6.86
C TYR A 46 -7.68 -9.57 -7.06
N ASN A 47 -7.80 -10.47 -8.04
CA ASN A 47 -6.78 -11.48 -8.31
C ASN A 47 -5.43 -10.87 -8.65
N THR A 48 -5.39 -9.79 -9.43
CA THR A 48 -4.12 -9.10 -9.74
C THR A 48 -3.52 -8.40 -8.54
N LEU A 49 -4.34 -7.82 -7.66
CA LEU A 49 -3.86 -7.19 -6.42
C LEU A 49 -3.34 -8.21 -5.41
N ILE A 50 -3.93 -9.40 -5.30
CA ILE A 50 -3.51 -10.36 -4.27
C ILE A 50 -2.37 -11.28 -4.71
N GLN A 51 -1.98 -11.23 -5.98
CA GLN A 51 -0.85 -11.95 -6.54
C GLN A 51 0.45 -11.17 -6.33
N ASN A 52 1.47 -11.85 -5.82
CA ASN A 52 2.84 -11.33 -5.81
C ASN A 52 3.71 -12.22 -6.70
N ASN A 53 4.03 -11.72 -7.90
CA ASN A 53 4.86 -12.41 -8.88
C ASN A 53 6.36 -12.10 -8.71
N TYR A 54 6.78 -11.74 -7.50
CA TYR A 54 8.19 -11.55 -7.17
C TYR A 54 8.98 -12.85 -7.38
N SER A 55 9.98 -12.78 -8.26
CA SER A 55 10.88 -13.88 -8.56
C SER A 55 12.34 -13.55 -8.21
N SER A 56 12.75 -12.29 -8.33
CA SER A 56 14.11 -11.82 -8.03
C SER A 56 14.14 -10.34 -7.63
N ALA A 57 15.15 -9.94 -6.87
CA ALA A 57 15.40 -8.53 -6.51
C ALA A 57 15.49 -7.61 -7.74
N SER A 58 16.14 -8.05 -8.81
CA SER A 58 16.34 -7.28 -10.04
C SER A 58 15.05 -6.91 -10.79
N THR A 59 13.97 -7.66 -10.57
CA THR A 59 12.68 -7.45 -11.25
C THR A 59 11.62 -6.86 -10.34
N TYR A 60 11.95 -6.62 -9.07
CA TYR A 60 10.93 -6.26 -8.08
C TYR A 60 10.29 -4.89 -8.33
N GLN A 61 11.06 -3.93 -8.86
CA GLN A 61 10.50 -2.63 -9.24
C GLN A 61 9.37 -2.77 -10.27
N LEU A 62 9.50 -3.68 -11.24
CA LEU A 62 8.46 -3.92 -12.25
C LEU A 62 7.20 -4.51 -11.61
N VAL A 63 7.37 -5.42 -10.63
CA VAL A 63 6.26 -5.96 -9.85
C VAL A 63 5.55 -4.85 -9.07
N LEU A 64 6.32 -3.96 -8.43
CA LEU A 64 5.78 -2.83 -7.67
C LEU A 64 5.09 -1.79 -8.56
N ASP A 65 5.62 -1.49 -9.74
CA ASP A 65 4.99 -0.56 -10.69
C ASP A 65 3.66 -1.12 -11.20
N GLN A 66 3.60 -2.42 -11.51
CA GLN A 66 2.36 -3.09 -11.90
C GLN A 66 1.34 -3.12 -10.75
N TYR A 67 1.79 -3.37 -9.52
CA TYR A 67 0.94 -3.31 -8.35
C TYR A 67 0.45 -1.89 -8.08
N ALA A 68 1.31 -0.88 -8.22
CA ALA A 68 0.96 0.54 -8.08
C ALA A 68 -0.15 0.94 -9.06
N LEU A 69 -0.06 0.49 -10.32
CA LEU A 69 -1.09 0.72 -11.32
C LEU A 69 -2.44 0.13 -10.88
N ASN A 70 -2.46 -1.15 -10.48
CA ASN A 70 -3.69 -1.82 -10.06
C ASN A 70 -4.27 -1.23 -8.77
N LEU A 71 -3.41 -0.89 -7.81
CA LEU A 71 -3.82 -0.24 -6.56
C LEU A 71 -4.38 1.16 -6.83
N GLY A 72 -3.76 1.90 -7.75
CA GLY A 72 -4.27 3.20 -8.20
C GLY A 72 -5.66 3.08 -8.80
N LEU A 73 -5.90 2.12 -9.70
CA LEU A 73 -7.22 1.87 -10.29
C LEU A 73 -8.30 1.51 -9.25
N LEU A 74 -7.92 0.76 -8.20
CA LEU A 74 -8.80 0.50 -7.07
C LEU A 74 -9.14 1.80 -6.33
N LEU A 75 -8.11 2.56 -5.96
CA LEU A 75 -8.26 3.76 -5.14
C LEU A 75 -8.95 4.90 -5.89
N GLN A 76 -8.82 5.03 -7.22
CA GLN A 76 -9.44 6.10 -8.02
C GLN A 76 -10.94 6.25 -7.77
N LYS A 77 -11.62 5.14 -7.49
CA LYS A 77 -13.07 5.08 -7.22
C LYS A 77 -13.45 5.62 -5.85
N HIS A 78 -12.46 5.92 -5.01
CA HIS A 78 -12.63 6.31 -3.62
C HIS A 78 -12.09 7.73 -3.39
N SER A 79 -12.68 8.41 -2.40
CA SER A 79 -12.27 9.77 -2.04
C SER A 79 -11.01 9.74 -1.17
N TYR A 80 -10.06 10.63 -1.45
CA TYR A 80 -8.91 10.89 -0.58
C TYR A 80 -9.33 11.74 0.61
N LEU A 81 -9.10 11.23 1.81
CA LEU A 81 -9.42 11.82 3.11
C LEU A 81 -8.19 12.43 3.81
N GLY A 82 -6.98 12.12 3.33
CA GLY A 82 -5.75 12.61 3.94
C GLY A 82 -5.59 14.13 3.87
N SER A 83 -4.73 14.66 4.74
CA SER A 83 -4.58 16.10 4.96
C SER A 83 -3.56 16.79 4.04
N ASN A 84 -2.79 16.02 3.25
CA ASN A 84 -1.76 16.58 2.37
C ASN A 84 -2.40 17.25 1.13
N VAL A 85 -2.36 18.59 1.08
CA VAL A 85 -2.95 19.40 0.02
C VAL A 85 -2.33 19.11 -1.35
N LYS A 86 -1.01 18.94 -1.45
CA LYS A 86 -0.33 18.64 -2.72
C LYS A 86 -0.83 17.32 -3.28
N ILE A 87 -0.83 16.28 -2.45
CA ILE A 87 -1.31 14.94 -2.82
C ILE A 87 -2.78 15.00 -3.22
N LYS A 88 -3.62 15.70 -2.45
CA LYS A 88 -5.05 15.85 -2.75
C LYS A 88 -5.28 16.47 -4.13
N LEU A 89 -4.51 17.50 -4.50
CA LEU A 89 -4.61 18.14 -5.81
C LEU A 89 -4.17 17.20 -6.94
N GLU A 90 -3.06 16.49 -6.78
CA GLU A 90 -2.61 15.49 -7.76
C GLU A 90 -3.62 14.34 -7.90
N TRP A 91 -4.20 13.89 -6.78
CA TRP A 91 -5.26 12.88 -6.77
C TRP A 91 -6.50 13.31 -7.54
N GLN A 92 -6.94 14.56 -7.38
CA GLN A 92 -8.10 15.10 -8.10
C GLN A 92 -7.88 15.22 -9.61
N LYS A 93 -6.65 15.53 -10.04
CA LYS A 93 -6.28 15.50 -11.46
C LYS A 93 -6.32 14.06 -11.96
N PHE A 94 -5.73 13.15 -11.18
CA PHE A 94 -5.65 11.73 -11.49
C PHE A 94 -7.01 11.05 -11.64
N GLN A 95 -7.99 11.38 -10.80
CA GLN A 95 -9.36 10.83 -10.92
C GLN A 95 -10.04 11.12 -12.26
N LYS A 96 -9.49 12.06 -13.05
CA LYS A 96 -10.00 12.44 -14.38
C LYS A 96 -9.12 11.92 -15.52
N SER A 97 -7.97 11.33 -15.21
CA SER A 97 -6.97 10.86 -16.18
C SER A 97 -6.99 9.34 -16.31
N SER A 98 -6.65 8.85 -17.50
CA SER A 98 -6.46 7.43 -17.81
C SER A 98 -5.00 7.08 -18.12
N ASP A 99 -4.05 8.00 -17.96
CA ASP A 99 -2.64 7.76 -18.23
C ASP A 99 -2.00 6.91 -17.12
N GLN A 100 -1.48 5.73 -17.50
CA GLN A 100 -0.83 4.79 -16.59
C GLN A 100 0.43 5.37 -15.93
N ASN A 101 1.19 6.21 -16.65
CA ASN A 101 2.39 6.83 -16.09
C ASN A 101 2.04 7.86 -15.01
N GLU A 102 0.93 8.57 -15.18
CA GLU A 102 0.40 9.47 -14.16
C GLU A 102 -0.08 8.69 -12.94
N VAL A 103 -0.74 7.53 -13.12
CA VAL A 103 -1.11 6.63 -12.00
C VAL A 103 0.13 6.31 -11.18
N ILE A 104 1.16 5.75 -11.82
CA ILE A 104 2.37 5.27 -11.14
C ILE A 104 3.06 6.44 -10.43
N SER A 105 3.15 7.61 -11.06
CA SER A 105 3.73 8.81 -10.47
C SER A 105 3.01 9.25 -9.19
N VAL A 106 1.67 9.37 -9.24
CA VAL A 106 0.88 9.74 -8.07
C VAL A 106 0.97 8.69 -6.97
N MET A 107 0.95 7.41 -7.33
CA MET A 107 1.12 6.32 -6.35
C MET A 107 2.49 6.35 -5.68
N LYS A 108 3.57 6.66 -6.42
CA LYS A 108 4.93 6.85 -5.86
C LYS A 108 5.04 8.05 -4.92
N GLU A 109 4.25 9.10 -5.13
CA GLU A 109 4.17 10.23 -4.19
C GLU A 109 3.40 9.86 -2.91
N LEU A 110 2.36 9.03 -3.04
CA LEU A 110 1.52 8.56 -1.92
C LEU A 110 2.22 7.53 -1.04
N PHE A 111 2.83 6.51 -1.66
CA PHE A 111 3.38 5.35 -0.99
C PHE A 111 4.87 5.23 -1.29
N GLN A 112 5.69 5.27 -0.23
CA GLN A 112 7.13 5.17 -0.38
C GLN A 112 7.58 3.78 -0.83
N LEU A 113 6.77 2.76 -0.57
CA LEU A 113 6.92 1.40 -1.07
C LEU A 113 7.29 1.36 -2.56
N PHE A 114 6.62 2.14 -3.41
CA PHE A 114 6.83 2.11 -4.86
C PHE A 114 8.16 2.75 -5.31
N ASN A 115 8.88 3.37 -4.38
CA ASN A 115 10.26 3.82 -4.54
C ASN A 115 11.26 2.87 -3.86
N LEU A 116 10.88 1.60 -3.66
CA LEU A 116 11.64 0.57 -2.94
C LEU A 116 11.99 0.96 -1.49
N LYS A 117 11.17 1.82 -0.87
CA LYS A 117 11.37 2.28 0.50
C LYS A 117 10.20 1.82 1.36
N GLY A 118 10.34 0.67 2.03
CA GLY A 118 9.31 0.18 2.93
C GLY A 118 9.17 1.08 4.16
N ARG A 119 7.96 1.56 4.41
CA ARG A 119 7.58 2.29 5.63
C ARG A 119 6.24 1.77 6.13
N THR A 120 6.12 1.55 7.43
CA THR A 120 4.84 1.18 8.05
C THR A 120 3.78 2.27 7.89
N LYS A 121 4.18 3.54 7.72
CA LYS A 121 3.26 4.64 7.40
C LYS A 121 2.47 4.42 6.10
N ASP A 122 3.00 3.68 5.13
CA ASP A 122 2.26 3.36 3.90
C ASP A 122 1.01 2.52 4.21
N ILE A 123 1.03 1.74 5.29
CA ILE A 123 -0.14 0.98 5.76
C ILE A 123 -1.21 1.94 6.29
N LEU A 124 -0.81 3.00 7.02
CA LEU A 124 -1.74 4.02 7.49
C LEU A 124 -2.33 4.82 6.34
N VAL A 125 -1.50 5.21 5.36
CA VAL A 125 -1.98 5.89 4.15
C VAL A 125 -3.02 5.01 3.44
N PHE A 126 -2.77 3.70 3.30
CA PHE A 126 -3.72 2.81 2.63
C PHE A 126 -5.04 2.67 3.38
N VAL A 127 -5.00 2.56 4.71
CA VAL A 127 -6.18 2.26 5.54
C VAL A 127 -6.98 3.51 5.91
N GLU A 128 -6.32 4.64 6.17
CA GLU A 128 -6.93 5.82 6.80
C GLU A 128 -7.11 6.99 5.82
N ASP A 129 -6.23 7.15 4.83
CA ASP A 129 -6.28 8.31 3.93
C ASP A 129 -7.25 8.12 2.75
N PHE A 130 -7.89 6.94 2.60
CA PHE A 130 -8.87 6.67 1.55
C PHE A 130 -10.17 6.15 2.14
N ASN A 131 -11.30 6.64 1.62
CA ASN A 131 -12.62 6.11 1.96
C ASN A 131 -12.89 4.76 1.28
N LEU A 132 -12.03 3.77 1.53
CA LEU A 132 -12.03 2.44 0.92
C LEU A 132 -12.70 1.39 1.82
N PHE A 133 -12.49 1.49 3.13
CA PHE A 133 -12.94 0.49 4.10
C PHE A 133 -14.14 0.99 4.90
N ASN A 134 -15.13 0.12 5.08
CA ASN A 134 -16.23 0.33 6.01
C ASN A 134 -15.83 -0.04 7.45
N ASN A 135 -16.71 0.24 8.42
CA ASN A 135 -16.42 0.02 9.84
C ASN A 135 -16.09 -1.45 10.18
N GLU A 136 -16.79 -2.42 9.57
CA GLU A 136 -16.53 -3.85 9.82
C GLU A 136 -15.14 -4.28 9.32
N GLN A 137 -14.74 -3.76 8.15
CA GLN A 137 -13.42 -3.98 7.59
C GLN A 137 -12.33 -3.30 8.43
N LEU A 138 -12.58 -2.08 8.91
CA LEU A 138 -11.67 -1.38 9.82
C LEU A 138 -11.51 -2.13 11.15
N GLU A 139 -12.59 -2.68 11.71
CA GLU A 139 -12.50 -3.56 12.89
C GLU A 139 -11.69 -4.82 12.59
N THR A 140 -11.84 -5.41 11.41
CA THR A 140 -11.03 -6.55 10.98
C THR A 140 -9.55 -6.18 10.91
N ILE A 141 -9.22 -5.04 10.29
CA ILE A 141 -7.85 -4.51 10.16
C ILE A 141 -7.24 -4.24 11.54
N SER A 142 -8.00 -3.65 12.47
CA SER A 142 -7.52 -3.33 13.83
C SER A 142 -7.00 -4.55 14.61
N LYS A 143 -7.52 -5.74 14.29
CA LYS A 143 -7.15 -7.01 14.93
C LYS A 143 -6.01 -7.74 14.21
N MET A 144 -5.54 -7.22 13.07
CA MET A 144 -4.51 -7.87 12.27
C MET A 144 -3.13 -7.77 12.91
N ASN A 145 -2.35 -8.83 12.68
CA ASN A 145 -0.92 -8.87 12.97
C ASN A 145 -0.16 -9.01 11.65
N PHE A 146 0.96 -8.32 11.56
CA PHE A 146 1.80 -8.26 10.38
C PHE A 146 3.20 -8.74 10.70
N LEU A 147 3.76 -9.55 9.79
CA LEU A 147 5.17 -9.88 9.82
C LEU A 147 5.94 -8.81 9.06
N ILE A 148 6.82 -8.11 9.76
CA ILE A 148 7.75 -7.13 9.20
C ILE A 148 9.17 -7.60 9.33
N GLU A 149 9.89 -7.56 8.22
CA GLU A 149 11.32 -7.76 8.16
C GLU A 149 12.03 -6.39 8.10
N PRO A 150 13.14 -6.22 8.83
CA PRO A 150 13.99 -5.04 8.66
C PRO A 150 14.60 -5.07 7.25
N VAL A 151 14.99 -3.90 6.73
CA VAL A 151 15.70 -3.86 5.43
C VAL A 151 17.01 -4.64 5.53
N ASN A 152 17.16 -5.64 4.67
CA ASN A 152 18.45 -6.25 4.40
C ASN A 152 19.15 -5.46 3.29
N GLY A 153 20.24 -4.76 3.64
CA GLY A 153 21.02 -3.95 2.68
C GLY A 153 21.69 -4.76 1.56
N CYS A 154 21.57 -6.08 1.55
CA CYS A 154 22.10 -6.97 0.51
C CYS A 154 21.10 -7.30 -0.60
N ASP A 155 19.79 -7.06 -0.41
CA ASP A 155 18.72 -7.47 -1.35
C ASP A 155 18.15 -6.31 -2.18
N LEU A 156 18.69 -5.10 -2.02
CA LEU A 156 18.30 -3.95 -2.84
C LEU A 156 19.04 -4.04 -4.19
N PRO A 157 18.33 -3.94 -5.34
CA PRO A 157 18.99 -3.86 -6.64
C PRO A 157 19.90 -2.62 -6.66
N SER A 158 21.17 -2.85 -6.99
CA SER A 158 22.22 -1.83 -7.18
C SER A 158 22.00 -0.98 -8.42
#